data_AF-A0A8H4FM90-F1
#
_entry.id   AF-A0A8H4FM90-F1
#
_cell.length_a   1.000
_cell.length_b   1.000
_cell.length_c   1.000
_cell.angle_alpha   90.00
_cell.angle_beta   90.00
_cell.angle_gamma   90.00
#
_symmetry.space_group_name_H-M   'P 1'
#
loop_
_entity.id
_entity.type
_entity.pdbx_description
1 polymer ?
#
loop_
_entity_poly.entity_id
_entity_poly.type
_entity_poly.pdbx_seq_one_letter_code
_entity_poly.pdbx_strand_id
1 'polypeptide(L)' 'SQATPALLRSSLRLVISQSSSTQNIFLKHVQTRLAESPVSFPRIHALLGDDGGLSRSFIEYLNWNRCLFSAKLPKQSLPK' A
#
# COMPACT_ATOMS: atom_id res chain seq x y z
N SER A 1 22.81 0.11 -8.23
CA SER A 1 22.78 -0.44 -6.86
C SER A 1 21.34 -0.56 -6.42
N GLN A 2 20.83 -1.77 -6.14
CA GLN A 2 19.46 -1.90 -5.62
C GLN A 2 19.46 -1.57 -4.12
N ALA A 3 18.56 -0.69 -3.69
CA ALA A 3 18.41 -0.34 -2.29
C ALA A 3 17.90 -1.56 -1.50
N THR A 4 18.43 -1.77 -0.29
CA THR A 4 17.95 -2.86 0.56
C THR A 4 16.50 -2.61 1.01
N PRO A 5 15.72 -3.66 1.31
CA PRO A 5 14.35 -3.50 1.80
C PRO A 5 14.24 -2.63 3.05
N ALA A 6 15.27 -2.62 3.90
CA ALA A 6 15.32 -1.78 5.09
C ALA A 6 15.48 -0.29 4.74
N LEU A 7 16.36 0.03 3.79
CA LEU A 7 16.55 1.39 3.27
C LEU A 7 15.27 1.90 2.61
N LEU A 8 14.65 1.09 1.74
CA LEU A 8 13.37 1.44 1.09
C LEU A 8 12.28 1.79 2.11
N ARG A 9 12.13 0.98 3.18
CA ARG A 9 11.15 1.25 4.24
C ARG A 9 11.47 2.53 5.02
N SER A 10 12.74 2.81 5.26
CA SER A 10 13.17 4.04 5.94
C SER A 10 12.88 5.28 5.10
N SER A 11 13.25 5.24 3.82
CA SER A 11 12.99 6.32 2.86
C SER A 11 11.49 6.58 2.67
N LEU A 12 10.67 5.52 2.61
CA LEU A 12 9.22 5.66 2.50
C LEU A 12 8.62 6.37 3.73
N ARG A 13 9.06 5.99 4.94
CA ARG A 13 8.61 6.64 6.19
C ARG A 13 9.01 8.11 6.23
N LEU A 14 10.23 8.43 5.79
CA LEU A 14 10.70 9.81 5.67
C LEU A 14 9.81 10.63 4.73
N VAL A 15 9.52 10.12 3.54
CA VAL A 15 8.63 10.80 2.57
C VAL A 15 7.23 11.03 3.14
N ILE A 16 6.68 10.04 3.85
CA ILE A 16 5.35 10.15 4.49
C ILE A 16 5.36 11.15 5.66
N SER A 17 6.49 11.31 6.36
CA SER A 17 6.63 12.24 7.48
C SER A 17 6.91 13.70 7.09
N GLN A 18 7.17 13.96 5.80
CA GLN A 18 7.42 15.32 5.30
C GLN A 18 6.12 16.13 5.12
N SER A 19 6.27 17.40 4.73
CA SER A 19 5.17 18.35 4.55
C SER A 19 4.06 17.83 3.62
N SER A 20 2.87 18.40 3.74
CA SER A 20 1.68 18.06 2.94
C SER A 20 1.93 18.09 1.43
N SER A 21 2.84 18.95 0.96
CA SER A 21 3.28 19.02 -0.45
C SER A 21 4.00 17.74 -0.91
N THR A 22 4.98 17.25 -0.13
CA THR A 22 5.71 16.00 -0.44
C THR A 22 4.78 14.79 -0.35
N GLN A 23 3.86 14.79 0.62
CA GLN A 23 2.86 13.74 0.73
C GLN A 23 1.95 13.67 -0.51
N ASN A 24 1.56 14.82 -1.06
CA ASN A 24 0.75 14.88 -2.29
C ASN A 24 1.48 14.34 -3.52
N ILE A 25 2.79 14.55 -3.65
CA ILE A 25 3.59 13.98 -4.75
C ILE A 25 3.62 12.46 -4.65
N PHE A 26 3.87 11.93 -3.45
CA PHE A 26 3.84 10.49 -3.19
C PHE A 26 2.46 9.89 -3.48
N LEU A 27 1.39 10.56 -3.04
CA LEU A 27 0.00 10.17 -3.33
C LEU A 27 -0.29 10.10 -4.83
N LYS A 28 0.05 11.15 -5.58
CA LYS A 28 -0.12 11.18 -7.03
C LYS A 28 0.64 10.04 -7.71
N HIS A 29 1.88 9.82 -7.32
CA HIS A 29 2.67 8.71 -7.87
C HIS A 29 1.99 7.35 -7.65
N VAL A 30 1.53 7.10 -6.42
CA VAL A 30 0.82 5.85 -6.08
C VAL A 30 -0.49 5.72 -6.89
N GLN A 31 -1.25 6.79 -7.05
CA GLN A 31 -2.48 6.80 -7.86
C GLN A 31 -2.20 6.51 -9.34
N THR A 32 -1.19 7.15 -9.93
CA THR A 32 -0.78 6.90 -11.32
C THR A 32 -0.39 5.44 -11.52
N ARG A 33 0.41 4.87 -10.60
CA ARG A 33 0.82 3.46 -10.67
C ARG A 33 -0.36 2.50 -10.56
N LEU A 34 -1.36 2.83 -9.75
CA LEU A 34 -2.59 2.05 -9.66
C LEU A 34 -3.42 2.09 -10.95
N ALA A 35 -3.51 3.26 -11.60
CA ALA A 35 -4.24 3.40 -12.85
C ALA A 35 -3.55 2.65 -14.00
N GLU A 36 -2.21 2.68 -14.04
CA GLU A 36 -1.40 1.96 -15.02
C GLU A 36 -1.39 0.45 -14.79
N SER A 37 -1.42 0.02 -13.52
CA SER A 37 -1.35 -1.39 -13.12
C SER A 37 -2.29 -1.64 -11.95
N PRO A 38 -3.58 -1.91 -12.24
CA PRO A 38 -4.57 -2.13 -11.21
C PRO A 38 -4.23 -3.38 -10.41
N VAL A 39 -4.25 -3.23 -9.09
CA VAL A 39 -4.03 -4.34 -8.18
C VAL A 39 -5.33 -5.12 -8.05
N SER A 40 -5.31 -6.38 -8.46
CA SER A 40 -6.47 -7.25 -8.35
C SER A 40 -6.73 -7.58 -6.88
N PHE A 41 -7.90 -7.20 -6.38
CA PHE A 41 -8.32 -7.58 -5.03
C PHE A 41 -8.49 -9.11 -4.95
N PRO A 42 -8.00 -9.75 -3.88
CA PRO A 42 -8.25 -11.16 -3.66
C PRO A 42 -9.75 -11.35 -3.43
N ARG A 43 -10.28 -12.47 -3.95
CA ARG A 43 -11.68 -12.85 -3.72
C ARG A 43 -11.92 -13.02 -2.22
N ILE A 44 -13.15 -12.74 -1.76
CA ILE A 44 -13.50 -12.72 -0.33
C ILE A 44 -13.12 -14.03 0.39
N HIS A 45 -13.29 -15.19 -0.27
CA HIS A 45 -12.91 -16.49 0.27
C HIS A 45 -11.40 -16.67 0.47
N ALA A 46 -10.57 -15.82 -0.13
CA ALA A 46 -9.13 -15.82 0.07
C ALA A 46 -8.69 -14.84 1.16
N LEU A 47 -9.61 -14.17 1.87
CA LEU A 47 -9.25 -13.24 2.95
C LEU A 47 -8.92 -13.96 4.25
N LEU A 48 -9.68 -15.01 4.57
CA LEU A 48 -9.58 -15.76 5.82
C LEU A 48 -8.97 -17.14 5.56
N GLY A 49 -8.13 -17.60 6.48
CA GLY A 49 -7.66 -18.97 6.55
C GLY A 49 -8.66 -19.86 7.30
N ASP A 50 -8.47 -21.18 7.20
CA ASP A 50 -9.30 -22.18 7.89
C ASP A 50 -9.21 -22.08 9.43
N ASP A 51 -8.16 -21.44 9.94
CA ASP A 51 -7.92 -21.14 11.34
C ASP A 51 -8.66 -19.89 11.86
N GLY A 52 -9.44 -19.24 10.99
CA GLY A 52 -10.11 -17.97 11.28
C GLY A 52 -9.16 -16.76 11.25
N GLY A 53 -7.88 -16.96 10.95
CA GLY A 53 -6.88 -15.92 10.75
C GLY A 53 -6.91 -15.35 9.33
N LEU A 54 -5.97 -14.45 9.02
CA LEU A 54 -5.79 -13.97 7.65
C LEU A 54 -5.07 -15.04 6.82
N SER A 55 -5.58 -15.31 5.61
CA SER A 55 -4.94 -16.26 4.71
C SER A 55 -3.54 -15.77 4.31
N ARG A 56 -2.64 -16.71 3.96
CA ARG A 56 -1.31 -16.37 3.43
C ARG A 56 -1.40 -15.49 2.18
N SER A 57 -2.31 -15.81 1.26
CA SER A 57 -2.53 -15.04 0.04
C SER A 57 -3.00 -13.62 0.32
N PHE A 58 -3.79 -13.42 1.39
CA PHE A 58 -4.19 -12.09 1.81
C PHE A 58 -3.03 -11.31 2.44
N ILE A 59 -2.17 -11.96 3.22
CA ILE A 59 -0.96 -11.33 3.77
C ILE A 59 -0.01 -10.92 2.63
N GLU A 60 0.16 -11.76 1.61
CA GLU A 60 0.95 -11.43 0.41
C GLU A 60 0.35 -10.24 -0.34
N TYR A 61 -0.97 -10.21 -0.51
CA TYR A 61 -1.68 -9.06 -1.06
C TYR A 61 -1.42 -7.78 -0.25
N LEU A 62 -1.53 -7.82 1.09
CA LEU A 62 -1.27 -6.67 1.95
C LEU A 62 0.18 -6.19 1.84
N ASN A 63 1.13 -7.11 1.72
CA ASN A 63 2.55 -6.77 1.53
C ASN A 63 2.79 -6.08 0.19
N TRP A 64 2.16 -6.58 -0.89
CA TRP A 64 2.24 -5.96 -2.21
C TRP A 64 1.64 -4.55 -2.24
N ASN A 65 0.56 -4.36 -1.48
CA ASN A 65 -0.22 -3.12 -1.44
C ASN A 65 0.14 -2.19 -0.29
N ARG A 66 1.21 -2.48 0.45
CA ARG A 66 1.55 -1.77 1.69
C ARG A 66 1.76 -0.27 1.47
N CYS A 67 2.22 0.14 0.29
CA CYS A 67 2.35 1.54 -0.09
C CYS A 67 0.99 2.27 -0.14
N LEU A 68 -0.09 1.60 -0.57
CA LEU A 68 -1.45 2.15 -0.60
C LEU A 68 -1.95 2.48 0.81
N PHE A 69 -1.80 1.52 1.72
CA PHE A 69 -2.20 1.70 3.12
C PHE A 69 -1.33 2.75 3.81
N SER A 70 -0.02 2.76 3.54
CA SER A 70 0.93 3.72 4.13
C SER A 70 0.73 5.15 3.61
N ALA A 71 0.22 5.30 2.39
CA ALA A 71 -0.11 6.61 1.81
C ALA A 71 -1.33 7.29 2.48
N LYS A 72 -2.03 6.63 3.42
CA LYS A 72 -3.32 7.09 3.98
C LYS A 72 -4.41 7.31 2.93
N LEU A 73 -4.28 6.70 1.74
CA LEU A 73 -5.31 6.63 0.70
C LEU A 73 -6.65 6.04 1.17
N PRO A 74 -6.72 5.16 2.19
CA PRO A 74 -8.01 4.74 2.76
C PRO A 74 -8.88 5.92 3.20
N LYS A 75 -8.29 6.99 3.74
CA LYS A 75 -9.05 8.20 4.12
C LYS A 75 -9.57 9.00 2.93
N GLN A 76 -8.93 8.89 1.76
CA GLN A 76 -9.35 9.57 0.54
C GLN A 76 -10.35 8.78 -0.30
N SER A 77 -10.49 7.48 -0.02
CA SER A 77 -11.43 6.57 -0.71
C SER A 77 -12.76 6.42 0.02
N LEU A 78 -12.86 6.90 1.26
CA LEU A 78 -14.13 7.04 1.94
C LEU A 78 -14.90 8.23 1.34
N PRO A 79 -16.21 8.09 1.09
CA PRO A 79 -17.05 9.22 0.71
C PRO A 79 -16.96 10.30 1.81
N LYS A 80 -16.97 11.57 1.38
CA LYS A 80 -17.03 12.72 2.29
C LYS A 80 -18.35 12.76 3.04
#